data_AF-A0A2S2N7E9-F1
#
_entry.id   AF-A0A2S2N7E9-F1
#
_cell.length_a   1.000
_cell.length_b   1.000
_cell.length_c   1.000
_cell.angle_alpha   90.00
_cell.angle_beta   90.00
_cell.angle_gamma   90.00
#
_symmetry.space_group_name_H-M   'P 1'
#
loop_
_entity.id
_entity.type
_entity.pdbx_description
1 polymer ?
#
loop_
_entity_poly.entity_id
_entity_poly.type
_entity_poly.pdbx_seq_one_letter_code
_entity_poly.pdbx_strand_id
1 'polypeptide(L)'
;DHEGGNVSAHTTHLVGSALSDPYLSFSAGMAGLAGPLHGLANQEVLIWLQKLRQEVGDSVTKEQLKEFILKTLKSGQVVPGYGHAVLRKTDPRYTCQREFALKHLPKDPLFNLVSQVFEVVPPVLNDLGKVKNP
;
A
#
# COMPACT_ATOMS: atom_id res chain seq x y z
N ASP A 1 -0.33 -16.01 -1.75
CA ASP A 1 -0.43 -16.28 -0.31
C ASP A 1 0.58 -15.43 0.44
N HIS A 2 0.38 -15.16 1.73
CA HIS A 2 1.30 -14.36 2.56
C HIS A 2 1.28 -14.83 4.02
N GLU A 3 1.71 -16.08 4.22
CA GLU A 3 1.78 -16.79 5.50
C GLU A 3 0.41 -16.97 6.19
N GLY A 4 0.42 -17.62 7.37
CA GLY A 4 -0.79 -17.93 8.14
C GLY A 4 -1.16 -16.91 9.22
N GLY A 5 -0.29 -15.92 9.51
CA GLY A 5 -0.50 -14.97 10.62
C GLY A 5 -1.46 -13.81 10.31
N ASN A 6 -1.74 -13.56 9.02
CA ASN A 6 -2.72 -12.54 8.64
C ASN A 6 -4.15 -13.00 8.96
N VAL A 7 -5.04 -12.04 9.25
CA VAL A 7 -6.38 -12.32 9.79
C VAL A 7 -7.18 -13.27 8.89
N SER A 8 -7.21 -13.05 7.58
CA SER A 8 -8.00 -13.89 6.67
C SER A 8 -7.50 -15.33 6.59
N ALA A 9 -6.17 -15.53 6.51
CA ALA A 9 -5.58 -16.87 6.47
C ALA A 9 -5.78 -17.60 7.79
N HIS A 10 -5.53 -16.91 8.92
CA HIS A 10 -5.70 -17.49 10.25
C HIS A 10 -7.16 -17.84 10.53
N THR A 11 -8.12 -16.97 10.19
CA THR A 11 -9.55 -17.27 10.37
C THR A 11 -9.98 -18.46 9.51
N THR A 12 -9.54 -18.55 8.26
CA THR A 12 -9.82 -19.69 7.38
C THR A 12 -9.27 -20.99 8.01
N HIS A 13 -8.04 -20.96 8.51
CA HIS A 13 -7.41 -22.09 9.17
C HIS A 13 -8.12 -22.49 10.47
N LEU A 14 -8.47 -21.52 11.31
CA LEU A 14 -9.12 -21.73 12.61
C LEU A 14 -10.49 -22.38 12.43
N VAL A 15 -11.33 -21.87 11.53
CA VAL A 15 -12.66 -22.45 11.25
C VAL A 15 -12.55 -23.84 10.64
N GLY A 16 -11.59 -24.05 9.73
CA GLY A 16 -11.32 -25.35 9.14
C GLY A 16 -10.82 -26.40 10.16
N SER A 17 -10.10 -25.99 11.21
CA SER A 17 -9.60 -26.91 12.25
C SER A 17 -10.72 -27.59 13.06
N ALA A 18 -11.93 -27.01 13.05
CA ALA A 18 -13.13 -27.60 13.64
C ALA A 18 -13.86 -28.58 12.69
N LEU A 19 -13.21 -28.98 11.59
CA LEU A 19 -13.76 -29.83 10.52
C LEU A 19 -14.92 -29.18 9.74
N SER A 20 -15.07 -27.86 9.84
CA SER A 20 -15.95 -27.11 8.94
C SER A 20 -15.48 -27.27 7.50
N ASP A 21 -16.41 -27.37 6.56
CA ASP A 21 -16.05 -27.52 5.15
C ASP A 21 -15.34 -26.25 4.60
N PRO A 22 -14.70 -26.35 3.42
CA PRO A 22 -13.96 -25.23 2.84
C PRO A 22 -14.81 -23.99 2.54
N TYR A 23 -16.10 -24.13 2.25
CA TYR A 23 -16.96 -22.99 1.95
C TYR A 23 -17.16 -22.15 3.21
N LEU A 24 -17.53 -22.78 4.33
CA LEU A 24 -17.69 -22.10 5.61
C LEU A 24 -16.39 -21.45 6.09
N SER A 25 -15.28 -22.18 5.96
CA SER A 25 -13.96 -21.69 6.37
C SER A 25 -13.53 -20.46 5.57
N PHE A 26 -13.70 -20.49 4.24
CA PHE A 26 -13.35 -19.38 3.38
C PHE A 26 -14.27 -18.17 3.59
N SER A 27 -15.58 -18.38 3.75
CA SER A 27 -16.52 -17.29 4.06
C SER A 27 -16.14 -16.56 5.35
N ALA A 28 -15.73 -17.28 6.40
CA ALA A 28 -15.22 -16.67 7.62
C ALA A 28 -13.92 -15.88 7.37
N GLY A 29 -13.00 -16.44 6.58
CA GLY A 29 -11.79 -15.74 6.13
C GLY A 29 -12.08 -14.42 5.41
N MET A 30 -13.12 -14.37 4.58
CA MET A 30 -13.57 -13.15 3.89
C MET A 30 -14.15 -12.11 4.85
N ALA A 31 -14.87 -12.53 5.89
CA ALA A 31 -15.33 -11.60 6.93
C ALA A 31 -14.14 -10.94 7.66
N GLY A 32 -13.08 -11.71 7.92
CA GLY A 32 -11.82 -11.17 8.44
C GLY A 32 -11.10 -10.23 7.45
N LEU A 33 -11.09 -10.58 6.16
CA LEU A 33 -10.51 -9.76 5.09
C LEU A 33 -11.23 -8.41 4.92
N ALA A 34 -12.54 -8.37 5.14
CA ALA A 34 -13.32 -7.13 5.07
C ALA A 34 -13.00 -6.12 6.19
N GLY A 35 -12.24 -6.53 7.22
CA GLY A 35 -11.81 -5.65 8.30
C GLY A 35 -10.93 -4.48 7.81
N PRO A 36 -11.15 -3.23 8.27
CA PRO A 36 -10.39 -2.07 7.81
C PRO A 36 -8.87 -2.19 7.96
N LEU A 37 -8.40 -2.86 9.02
CA LEU A 37 -6.98 -3.07 9.30
C LEU A 37 -6.35 -4.20 8.48
N HIS A 38 -7.10 -4.85 7.58
CA HIS A 38 -6.61 -5.96 6.76
C HIS A 38 -6.82 -5.72 5.27
N GLY A 39 -8.06 -5.45 4.82
CA GLY A 39 -8.41 -5.45 3.40
C GLY A 39 -8.45 -4.09 2.68
N LEU A 40 -8.11 -2.97 3.34
CA LEU A 40 -8.34 -1.63 2.78
C LEU A 40 -7.10 -0.90 2.25
N ALA A 41 -5.89 -1.44 2.44
CA ALA A 41 -4.66 -0.75 2.07
C ALA A 41 -4.61 -0.33 0.59
N ASN A 42 -5.15 -1.15 -0.32
CA ASN A 42 -5.23 -0.83 -1.75
C ASN A 42 -6.12 0.42 -2.00
N GLN A 43 -7.33 0.42 -1.44
CA GLN A 43 -8.27 1.53 -1.57
C GLN A 43 -7.71 2.82 -0.95
N GLU A 44 -7.06 2.73 0.21
CA GLU A 44 -6.47 3.88 0.89
C GLU A 44 -5.37 4.55 0.05
N VAL A 45 -4.50 3.76 -0.60
CA VAL A 45 -3.48 4.27 -1.53
C VAL A 45 -4.14 5.00 -2.69
N LEU A 46 -5.15 4.41 -3.33
CA LEU A 46 -5.82 5.03 -4.47
C LEU A 46 -6.53 6.35 -4.09
N ILE A 47 -7.23 6.38 -2.95
CA ILE A 47 -7.88 7.59 -2.44
C ILE A 47 -6.83 8.67 -2.14
N TRP A 48 -5.70 8.32 -1.53
CA TRP A 48 -4.62 9.26 -1.24
C TRP A 48 -3.99 9.83 -2.51
N LEU A 49 -3.74 8.99 -3.53
CA LEU A 49 -3.22 9.42 -4.83
C LEU A 49 -4.20 10.36 -5.56
N GLN A 50 -5.51 10.09 -5.47
CA GLN A 50 -6.52 10.97 -6.05
C GLN A 50 -6.56 12.34 -5.34
N LYS A 51 -6.44 12.37 -4.00
CA LYS A 51 -6.35 13.62 -3.23
C LYS A 51 -5.12 14.43 -3.63
N LEU A 52 -3.96 13.77 -3.72
CA LEU A 52 -2.73 14.38 -4.22
C LEU A 52 -2.97 14.96 -5.62
N ARG A 53 -3.43 14.15 -6.57
CA ARG A 53 -3.70 14.57 -7.96
C ARG A 53 -4.68 15.76 -8.03
N GLN A 54 -5.69 15.81 -7.17
CA GLN A 54 -6.64 16.94 -7.09
C GLN A 54 -5.98 18.23 -6.58
N GLU A 55 -5.03 18.13 -5.65
CA GLU A 55 -4.34 19.29 -5.06
C GLU A 55 -3.24 19.86 -5.98
N VAL A 56 -2.47 18.99 -6.66
CA VAL A 56 -1.27 19.40 -7.43
C VAL A 56 -1.36 19.17 -8.95
N GLY A 57 -2.40 18.49 -9.43
CA GLY A 57 -2.60 18.18 -10.85
C GLY A 57 -1.71 17.05 -11.38
N ASP A 58 -1.71 16.89 -12.71
CA ASP A 58 -1.00 15.81 -13.42
C ASP A 58 0.49 16.10 -13.69
N SER A 59 0.95 17.31 -13.38
CA SER A 59 2.31 17.78 -13.63
C SER A 59 2.97 18.28 -12.35
N VAL A 60 2.89 17.47 -11.29
CA VAL A 60 3.48 17.76 -10.00
C VAL A 60 5.02 17.75 -10.06
N THR A 61 5.66 18.72 -9.41
CA THR A 61 7.11 18.73 -9.23
C THR A 61 7.54 17.89 -8.02
N LYS A 62 8.81 17.49 -7.95
CA LYS A 62 9.32 16.73 -6.80
C LYS A 62 9.20 17.52 -5.50
N GLU A 63 9.32 18.84 -5.56
CA GLU A 63 9.18 19.76 -4.43
C GLU A 63 7.73 19.81 -3.91
N GLN A 64 6.75 19.96 -4.80
CA GLN A 64 5.32 19.93 -4.44
C GLN A 64 4.93 18.58 -3.84
N LEU A 65 5.45 17.49 -4.40
CA LEU A 65 5.22 16.15 -3.89
C LEU A 65 5.81 15.98 -2.49
N LYS A 66 7.05 16.44 -2.27
CA LYS A 66 7.69 16.45 -0.95
C LYS A 66 6.89 17.26 0.06
N GLU A 67 6.38 18.43 -0.32
CA GLU A 67 5.54 19.26 0.54
C GLU A 67 4.25 18.55 0.94
N PHE A 68 3.56 17.92 0.00
CA PHE A 68 2.34 17.15 0.26
C PHE A 68 2.60 15.95 1.19
N ILE A 69 3.70 15.23 0.99
CA ILE A 69 4.14 14.13 1.86
C ILE A 69 4.38 14.64 3.29
N LEU A 70 5.11 15.75 3.44
CA LEU A 70 5.38 16.35 4.74
C LEU A 70 4.11 16.86 5.41
N LYS A 71 3.16 17.44 4.65
CA LYS A 71 1.83 17.84 5.14
C LYS A 71 1.05 16.64 5.67
N THR A 72 1.05 15.53 4.92
CA THR A 72 0.44 14.25 5.34
C THR A 72 1.02 13.79 6.68
N LEU A 73 2.35 13.73 6.78
CA LEU A 73 3.03 13.28 8.00
C LEU A 73 2.83 14.23 9.20
N LYS A 74 2.85 15.55 8.98
CA LYS A 74 2.58 16.55 10.01
C LYS A 74 1.17 16.49 10.56
N SER A 75 0.19 16.02 9.75
CA SER A 75 -1.18 15.79 10.20
C SER A 75 -1.36 14.54 11.08
N GLY A 76 -0.28 13.80 11.34
CA GLY A 76 -0.32 12.54 12.10
C GLY A 76 -0.70 11.33 11.25
N GLN A 77 -0.89 11.50 9.94
CA GLN A 77 -1.15 10.41 9.00
C GLN A 77 0.17 9.78 8.54
N VAL A 78 0.09 8.54 8.03
CA VAL A 78 1.18 7.85 7.33
C VAL A 78 1.04 8.03 5.82
N VAL A 79 2.12 7.80 5.07
CA VAL A 79 2.03 7.68 3.60
C VAL A 79 1.55 6.25 3.29
N PRO A 80 0.34 6.05 2.74
CA PRO A 80 -0.19 4.71 2.51
C PRO A 80 0.69 3.90 1.56
N GLY A 81 0.92 2.63 1.88
CA GLY A 81 1.75 1.73 1.07
C GLY A 81 3.27 1.86 1.26
N TYR A 82 3.74 2.78 2.11
CA TYR A 82 5.16 2.96 2.45
C TYR A 82 5.43 2.70 3.92
N GLY A 83 6.66 2.27 4.22
CA GLY A 83 7.03 1.80 5.54
C GLY A 83 6.69 0.33 5.77
N HIS A 84 7.66 -0.45 6.23
CA HIS A 84 7.45 -1.85 6.61
C HIS A 84 8.23 -2.19 7.89
N ALA A 85 7.65 -3.00 8.78
CA ALA A 85 8.33 -3.42 10.01
C ALA A 85 9.49 -4.42 9.76
N VAL A 86 9.28 -5.33 8.81
CA VAL A 86 10.17 -6.46 8.50
C VAL A 86 10.99 -6.33 7.19
N LEU A 87 10.35 -6.12 6.04
CA LEU A 87 11.03 -6.05 4.73
C LEU A 87 11.97 -4.85 4.66
N ARG A 88 13.22 -5.09 4.23
CA ARG A 88 14.31 -4.09 4.14
C ARG A 88 14.50 -3.49 2.76
N LYS A 89 13.73 -3.95 1.80
CA LYS A 89 13.79 -3.55 0.38
C LYS A 89 12.36 -3.52 -0.17
N THR A 90 12.18 -2.87 -1.31
CA THR A 90 10.91 -2.83 -2.03
C THR A 90 10.33 -4.24 -2.18
N ASP A 91 9.04 -4.36 -1.88
CA ASP A 91 8.32 -5.62 -2.02
C ASP A 91 8.37 -6.10 -3.48
N PRO A 92 8.81 -7.35 -3.77
CA PRO A 92 8.83 -7.86 -5.13
C PRO A 92 7.44 -7.87 -5.80
N ARG A 93 6.34 -7.91 -5.03
CA ARG A 93 4.97 -7.77 -5.53
C ARG A 93 4.68 -6.37 -6.06
N TYR A 94 5.31 -5.34 -5.50
CA TYR A 94 5.25 -3.99 -6.08
C TYR A 94 6.07 -3.94 -7.37
N THR A 95 7.28 -4.49 -7.36
CA THR A 95 8.18 -4.49 -8.52
C THR A 95 7.55 -5.11 -9.76
N CYS A 96 6.92 -6.28 -9.65
CA CYS A 96 6.29 -6.92 -10.81
C CYS A 96 5.11 -6.10 -11.38
N GLN A 97 4.33 -5.43 -10.52
CA GLN A 97 3.25 -4.53 -10.97
C GLN A 97 3.80 -3.28 -11.65
N ARG A 98 4.92 -2.73 -11.14
CA ARG A 98 5.63 -1.62 -11.78
C ARG A 98 6.15 -2.01 -13.16
N GLU A 99 6.78 -3.17 -13.30
CA GLU A 99 7.26 -3.69 -14.60
C GLU A 99 6.12 -3.87 -15.60
N PHE A 100 4.98 -4.41 -15.16
CA PHE A 100 3.78 -4.52 -15.98
C PHE A 100 3.31 -3.14 -16.46
N ALA A 101 3.22 -2.17 -15.56
CA ALA A 101 2.77 -0.83 -15.90
C ALA A 101 3.74 -0.10 -16.84
N LEU A 102 5.05 -0.23 -16.64
CA LEU A 102 6.07 0.28 -17.57
C LEU A 102 5.92 -0.30 -18.99
N LYS A 103 5.51 -1.56 -19.10
CA LYS A 103 5.32 -2.22 -20.40
C LYS A 103 4.01 -1.84 -21.08
N HIS A 104 2.92 -1.74 -20.32
CA HIS A 104 1.57 -1.72 -20.88
C HIS A 104 0.84 -0.38 -20.75
N LEU A 105 1.18 0.44 -19.76
CA LEU A 105 0.56 1.74 -19.53
C LEU A 105 1.58 2.83 -19.07
N PRO A 106 2.74 2.97 -19.73
CA PRO A 106 3.79 3.92 -19.30
C PRO A 106 3.40 5.39 -19.44
N LYS A 107 2.30 5.69 -20.13
CA LYS A 107 1.78 7.06 -20.34
C LYS A 107 0.57 7.37 -19.47
N ASP A 108 0.13 6.42 -18.64
CA ASP A 108 -1.00 6.66 -17.74
C ASP A 108 -0.62 7.71 -16.68
N PRO A 109 -1.39 8.81 -16.54
CA PRO A 109 -1.06 9.88 -15.61
C PRO A 109 -0.99 9.42 -14.15
N LEU A 110 -1.84 8.48 -13.74
CA LEU A 110 -1.86 7.98 -12.36
C LEU A 110 -0.65 7.08 -12.09
N PHE A 111 -0.26 6.24 -13.04
CA PHE A 111 0.97 5.46 -12.94
C PHE A 111 2.23 6.35 -12.91
N ASN A 112 2.25 7.43 -13.69
CA ASN A 112 3.35 8.40 -13.64
C ASN A 112 3.45 9.04 -12.26
N LEU A 113 2.32 9.40 -11.65
CA LEU A 113 2.27 9.90 -10.27
C LEU A 113 2.79 8.86 -9.28
N VAL A 114 2.35 7.60 -9.36
CA VAL A 114 2.86 6.50 -8.53
C VAL A 114 4.37 6.35 -8.68
N SER A 115 4.89 6.46 -9.89
CA SER A 115 6.33 6.39 -10.16
C SER A 115 7.12 7.53 -9.52
N GLN A 116 6.58 8.75 -9.54
CA GLN A 116 7.21 9.90 -8.87
C GLN A 116 7.16 9.75 -7.33
N VAL A 117 6.03 9.28 -6.79
CA VAL A 117 5.88 8.96 -5.35
C VAL A 117 6.94 7.95 -4.92
N PHE A 118 7.19 6.91 -5.72
CA PHE A 118 8.21 5.90 -5.46
C PHE A 118 9.64 6.46 -5.41
N GLU A 119 9.95 7.49 -6.19
CA GLU A 119 11.26 8.15 -6.14
C GLU A 119 11.41 9.10 -4.94
N VAL A 120 10.33 9.77 -4.53
CA VAL A 120 10.40 10.88 -3.55
C VAL A 120 10.14 10.43 -2.12
N VAL A 121 9.22 9.49 -1.89
CA VAL A 121 8.83 9.08 -0.52
C VAL A 121 9.99 8.44 0.25
N PRO A 122 10.75 7.46 -0.28
CA PRO A 122 11.76 6.77 0.52
C PRO A 122 12.88 7.69 1.06
N PRO A 123 13.45 8.63 0.26
CA PRO A 123 14.39 9.62 0.79
C PRO A 123 13.77 10.51 1.89
N VAL A 124 12.54 10.98 1.71
CA VAL A 124 11.86 11.83 2.70
C VAL A 124 11.63 11.09 4.02
N LEU A 125 11.23 9.83 3.97
CA LEU A 125 11.03 9.02 5.17
C LEU A 125 12.35 8.64 5.86
N ASN A 126 13.42 8.40 5.09
CA ASN A 126 14.77 8.21 5.62
C ASN A 126 15.26 9.44 6.36
N ASP A 127 15.13 10.64 5.77
CA ASP A 127 15.55 11.91 6.39
C ASP A 127 14.84 12.18 7.73
N LEU A 128 13.61 11.68 7.89
CA LEU A 128 12.84 11.82 9.13
C LEU A 128 13.28 10.86 10.24
N GLY A 129 13.99 9.77 9.92
CA GLY A 129 14.52 8.80 10.89
C GLY A 129 13.49 8.04 11.73
N LYS A 130 12.19 8.15 11.42
CA LYS A 130 11.08 7.53 12.18
C LYS A 130 10.62 6.18 11.60
N VAL A 131 10.93 5.90 10.33
CA VAL A 131 10.51 4.69 9.63
C VAL A 131 11.71 3.78 9.43
N LYS A 132 11.63 2.55 9.94
CA LYS A 132 12.76 1.60 9.94
C LYS A 132 13.15 1.13 8.54
N ASN A 133 12.15 0.86 7.70
CA ASN A 133 12.33 0.46 6.30
C ASN A 133 11.34 1.29 5.46
N PRO A 134 11.75 2.46 4.96
CA PRO A 134 10.86 3.35 4.23
C PRO A 134 10.52 2.86 2.82
#